data_AF-A0A0G0NUV2-F1
#
_entry.id   AF-A0A0G0NUV2-F1
#
_cell.length_a   1.000
_cell.length_b   1.000
_cell.length_c   1.000
_cell.angle_alpha   90.00
_cell.angle_beta   90.00
_cell.angle_gamma   90.00
#
_symmetry.space_group_name_H-M   'P 1'
#
loop_
_entity.id
_entity.type
_entity.pdbx_description
1 polymer ?
#
loop_
_entity_poly.entity_id
_entity_poly.type
_entity_poly.pdbx_seq_one_letter_code
_entity_poly.pdbx_strand_id
1 'polypeptide(L)'
;MNILDLFFPKRCVNCKKVGDYICPDCFSRLSFDTEDICPECSRPAISGITHPKCKKKYSLEGTFTAVVFNKTAKKLLYQFKYRPYLTDLKVTLTDLMHESLI
;
A
#
# COMPACT_ATOMS: atom_id res chain seq x y z
N MET A 1 -8.15 10.69 -20.71
CA MET A 1 -7.95 9.49 -21.58
C MET A 1 -7.00 9.89 -22.67
N ASN A 2 -5.84 9.25 -22.72
CA ASN A 2 -4.84 9.46 -23.77
C ASN A 2 -5.09 8.43 -24.89
N ILE A 3 -4.60 8.67 -26.11
CA ILE A 3 -4.78 7.73 -27.25
C ILE A 3 -4.19 6.34 -26.95
N LEU A 4 -3.15 6.29 -26.11
CA LEU A 4 -2.54 5.06 -25.63
C LEU A 4 -3.51 4.21 -24.78
N ASP A 5 -4.44 4.83 -24.05
CA ASP A 5 -5.44 4.10 -23.25
C ASP A 5 -6.42 3.31 -24.13
N LEU A 6 -6.54 3.65 -25.43
CA LEU A 6 -7.38 2.93 -26.39
C LEU A 6 -6.75 1.60 -26.80
N PHE A 7 -5.42 1.59 -27.01
CA PHE A 7 -4.66 0.41 -27.41
C PHE A 7 -4.19 -0.41 -26.19
N PHE A 8 -3.95 0.26 -25.07
CA PHE A 8 -3.46 -0.32 -23.81
C PHE A 8 -4.38 0.09 -22.66
N PRO A 9 -5.64 -0.38 -22.66
CA PRO A 9 -6.59 0.00 -21.62
C PRO A 9 -6.10 -0.45 -20.25
N LYS A 10 -6.23 0.44 -19.27
CA LYS A 10 -5.95 0.11 -17.86
C LYS A 10 -6.82 -1.06 -17.43
N ARG A 11 -6.20 -2.03 -16.76
CA ARG A 11 -6.88 -3.21 -16.22
C ARG A 11 -6.57 -3.35 -14.75
N CYS A 12 -7.60 -3.73 -13.99
CA CYS A 12 -7.44 -3.95 -12.56
C CYS A 12 -6.40 -5.03 -12.31
N VAL A 13 -5.40 -4.73 -11.48
CA VAL A 13 -4.31 -5.63 -11.15
C VAL A 13 -4.82 -6.93 -10.52
N ASN A 14 -5.92 -6.88 -9.78
CA ASN A 14 -6.50 -8.04 -9.11
C ASN A 14 -7.48 -8.84 -9.97
N CYS A 15 -8.53 -8.20 -10.52
CA CYS A 15 -9.64 -8.88 -11.21
C CYS A 15 -9.64 -8.72 -12.75
N LYS A 16 -8.73 -7.93 -13.32
CA LYS A 16 -8.59 -7.67 -14.77
C LYS A 16 -9.73 -6.91 -15.45
N LYS A 17 -10.72 -6.40 -14.71
CA LYS A 17 -11.75 -5.46 -15.21
C LYS A 17 -11.08 -4.23 -15.83
N VAL A 18 -11.61 -3.77 -16.98
CA VAL A 18 -11.11 -2.58 -17.69
C VAL A 18 -11.59 -1.31 -16.99
N GLY A 19 -10.75 -0.28 -16.96
CA GLY A 19 -11.08 1.07 -16.47
C GLY A 19 -9.97 1.65 -15.61
N ASP A 20 -9.58 0.94 -14.55
CA ASP A 20 -8.58 1.39 -13.57
C ASP A 20 -7.64 0.27 -13.14
N TYR A 21 -6.48 0.63 -12.58
CA TYR A 21 -5.54 -0.34 -12.02
C TYR A 21 -6.06 -1.01 -10.74
N ILE A 22 -7.01 -0.38 -10.04
CA ILE A 22 -7.81 -1.01 -9.01
C ILE A 22 -9.27 -0.56 -9.17
N CYS A 23 -10.17 -1.51 -9.44
CA CYS A 23 -11.60 -1.18 -9.53
C CYS A 23 -12.20 -1.01 -8.12
N PRO A 24 -13.37 -0.35 -7.99
CA PRO A 24 -14.04 -0.15 -6.69
C PRO A 24 -14.25 -1.44 -5.89
N ASP A 25 -14.62 -2.54 -6.56
CA ASP A 25 -14.82 -3.86 -5.93
C ASP A 25 -13.53 -4.48 -5.38
N CYS A 26 -12.37 -4.12 -5.94
CA CYS A 26 -11.08 -4.56 -5.44
C CYS A 26 -10.50 -3.59 -4.42
N PHE A 27 -10.80 -2.30 -4.54
CA PHE A 27 -10.44 -1.26 -3.59
C PHE A 27 -11.11 -1.52 -2.23
N SER A 28 -12.41 -1.86 -2.22
CA SER A 28 -13.14 -2.22 -1.00
C SER A 28 -12.60 -3.47 -0.27
N ARG A 29 -11.69 -4.23 -0.89
CA ARG A 29 -11.00 -5.37 -0.26
C ARG A 29 -9.67 -4.97 0.36
N LEU A 30 -9.20 -3.74 0.16
CA LEU A 30 -8.08 -3.20 0.92
C LEU A 30 -8.59 -2.86 2.32
N SER A 31 -7.71 -3.05 3.31
CA SER A 31 -8.00 -2.72 4.69
C SER A 31 -6.98 -1.70 5.16
N PHE A 32 -7.46 -0.55 5.58
CA PHE A 32 -6.69 0.49 6.25
C PHE A 32 -6.67 0.30 7.77
N ASP A 33 -7.44 -0.66 8.28
CA ASP A 33 -7.38 -1.09 9.68
C ASP A 33 -6.08 -1.85 9.92
N THR A 34 -5.05 -1.11 10.32
CA THR A 34 -3.70 -1.59 10.55
C THR A 34 -3.33 -1.46 12.02
N GLU A 35 -2.47 -2.37 12.49
CA GLU A 35 -1.96 -2.31 13.84
C GLU A 35 -0.74 -1.41 13.95
N ASP A 36 -0.78 -0.49 14.89
CA ASP A 36 0.38 0.27 15.33
C ASP A 36 1.27 -0.61 16.20
N ILE A 37 2.45 -0.94 15.68
CA ILE A 37 3.42 -1.80 16.36
C ILE A 37 4.73 -1.08 16.64
N CYS A 38 5.38 -1.48 17.73
CA CYS A 38 6.76 -1.09 18.00
C CYS A 38 7.70 -1.87 17.07
N PRO A 39 8.56 -1.21 16.27
CA PRO A 39 9.43 -1.91 15.30
C PRO A 39 10.46 -2.83 15.94
N GLU A 40 10.79 -2.62 17.23
CA GLU A 40 11.82 -3.38 17.93
C GLU A 40 11.27 -4.66 18.61
N CYS A 41 10.03 -4.65 19.08
CA CYS A 41 9.45 -5.79 19.82
C CYS A 41 8.14 -6.33 19.24
N SER A 42 7.62 -5.70 18.18
CA SER A 42 6.37 -6.07 17.49
C SER A 42 5.13 -6.13 18.37
N ARG A 43 5.16 -5.44 19.53
CA ARG A 43 3.99 -5.30 20.41
C ARG A 43 3.25 -4.00 20.07
N PRO A 44 1.95 -3.90 20.43
CA PRO A 44 1.17 -2.69 20.23
C PRO A 44 1.90 -1.44 20.76
N ALA A 45 1.91 -0.41 19.93
CA ALA A 45 2.50 0.89 20.21
C ALA A 45 1.47 1.99 19.98
N ILE A 46 1.63 3.11 20.67
CA ILE A 46 0.80 4.28 20.42
C ILE A 46 1.38 4.97 19.17
N SER A 47 0.57 5.10 18.12
CA SER A 47 0.98 5.73 16.85
C SER A 47 2.21 5.08 16.20
N GLY A 48 2.42 3.79 16.46
CA GLY A 48 3.55 3.03 15.94
C GLY A 48 4.91 3.45 16.50
N ILE A 49 4.94 4.26 17.55
CA ILE A 49 6.19 4.80 18.14
C ILE A 49 6.92 3.70 18.94
N THR A 50 8.23 3.62 18.77
CA THR A 50 9.08 2.71 19.53
C THR A 50 8.98 2.99 21.04
N HIS A 51 8.71 1.95 21.84
CA HIS A 51 8.60 2.11 23.29
C HIS A 51 9.88 2.71 23.89
N PRO A 52 9.80 3.53 24.95
CA PRO A 52 10.97 4.10 25.62
C PRO A 52 11.99 3.04 26.05
N LYS A 53 11.51 1.87 26.53
CA LYS A 53 12.34 0.73 26.92
C LYS A 53 12.98 -0.02 25.75
N CYS A 54 12.42 0.11 24.54
CA CYS A 54 12.92 -0.56 23.34
C CYS A 54 13.88 0.33 22.55
N LYS A 55 13.91 1.64 22.83
CA LYS A 55 14.74 2.62 22.14
C LYS A 55 16.23 2.32 22.37
N LYS A 56 16.99 2.22 21.29
CA LYS A 56 18.44 2.01 21.25
C LYS A 56 19.09 3.17 20.47
N LYS A 57 20.42 3.26 20.51
CA LYS A 57 21.18 4.30 19.78
C LYS A 57 20.85 4.36 18.28
N TYR A 58 20.50 3.23 17.66
CA TYR A 58 20.22 3.10 16.23
C TYR A 58 18.85 2.45 15.94
N SER A 59 17.93 2.44 16.90
CA SER A 59 16.57 1.92 16.66
C SER A 59 15.75 2.91 15.83
N LEU A 60 14.79 2.40 15.07
CA LEU A 60 13.77 3.24 14.45
C LEU A 60 12.97 4.00 15.53
N GLU A 61 12.52 5.22 15.21
CA GLU A 61 11.69 6.01 16.13
C GLU A 61 10.25 5.51 16.17
N GLY A 62 9.79 4.94 15.06
CA GLY A 62 8.49 4.31 14.93
C GLY A 62 8.30 3.74 13.54
N THR A 63 7.14 3.11 13.33
CA THR A 63 6.71 2.58 12.04
C THR A 63 5.27 2.93 11.79
N PHE A 64 4.96 3.20 10.53
CA PHE A 64 3.60 3.42 10.07
C PHE A 64 3.27 2.38 9.00
N THR A 65 2.08 1.80 9.11
CA THR A 65 1.56 0.83 8.14
C THR A 65 0.35 1.44 7.45
N ALA A 66 0.45 1.70 6.15
CA ALA A 66 -0.63 2.36 5.41
C ALA A 66 -1.83 1.43 5.15
N VAL A 67 -1.57 0.17 4.81
CA VAL A 67 -2.59 -0.80 4.39
C VAL A 67 -2.16 -2.19 4.83
N VAL A 68 -3.12 -3.01 5.27
CA VAL A 68 -2.89 -4.43 5.54
C VAL A 68 -2.36 -5.12 4.29
N PHE A 69 -1.28 -5.87 4.44
CA PHE A 69 -0.62 -6.57 3.34
C PHE A 69 -1.37 -7.84 2.91
N ASN A 70 -2.56 -7.65 2.33
CA ASN A 70 -3.41 -8.72 1.82
C ASN A 70 -3.09 -9.06 0.35
N LYS A 71 -3.86 -10.00 -0.22
CA LYS A 71 -3.67 -10.46 -1.61
C LYS A 71 -3.76 -9.33 -2.65
N THR A 72 -4.62 -8.35 -2.45
CA THR A 72 -4.79 -7.20 -3.37
C THR A 72 -3.61 -6.26 -3.25
N ALA A 73 -3.27 -5.84 -2.04
CA ALA A 73 -2.12 -4.96 -1.75
C ALA A 73 -0.80 -5.59 -2.27
N LYS A 74 -0.61 -6.89 -2.02
CA LYS A 74 0.54 -7.65 -2.52
C LYS A 74 0.65 -7.60 -4.05
N LYS A 75 -0.45 -7.79 -4.77
CA LYS A 75 -0.42 -7.75 -6.24
C LYS A 75 -0.11 -6.34 -6.77
N LEU A 76 -0.70 -5.29 -6.17
CA LEU A 76 -0.40 -3.90 -6.54
C LEU A 76 1.09 -3.60 -6.37
N LEU A 77 1.62 -3.86 -5.17
CA LEU A 77 3.03 -3.61 -4.86
C LEU A 77 3.95 -4.46 -5.74
N TYR A 78 3.60 -5.71 -6.03
CA TYR A 78 4.41 -6.57 -6.86
C TYR A 78 4.49 -6.07 -8.31
N GLN A 79 3.35 -5.68 -8.91
CA GLN A 79 3.32 -5.13 -10.27
C GLN A 79 4.08 -3.81 -10.39
N PHE A 80 4.08 -3.00 -9.33
CA PHE A 80 4.84 -1.76 -9.28
C PHE A 80 6.35 -2.03 -9.11
N LYS A 81 6.74 -2.88 -8.15
CA LYS A 81 8.14 -3.09 -7.75
C LYS A 81 8.94 -4.01 -8.68
N TYR A 82 8.30 -4.95 -9.36
CA TYR A 82 8.99 -6.00 -10.12
C TYR A 82 8.61 -6.00 -11.60
N ARG A 83 9.48 -6.59 -12.44
CA ARG A 83 9.26 -6.70 -13.89
C ARG A 83 7.87 -7.29 -14.20
N PRO A 84 7.13 -6.74 -15.19
CA PRO A 84 7.57 -5.75 -16.18
C PRO A 84 7.57 -4.27 -15.71
N TYR A 85 7.32 -3.99 -14.42
CA TYR A 85 7.23 -2.64 -13.83
C TYR A 85 6.07 -1.81 -14.38
N LEU A 86 4.93 -1.87 -13.70
CA LEU A 86 3.78 -1.04 -14.01
C LEU A 86 3.91 0.31 -13.28
N THR A 87 4.73 1.20 -13.80
CA THR A 87 5.10 2.49 -13.18
C THR A 87 3.92 3.42 -12.94
N ASP A 88 2.90 3.35 -13.78
CA ASP A 88 1.69 4.18 -13.68
C ASP A 88 0.89 3.92 -12.39
N LEU A 89 1.13 2.78 -11.72
CA LEU A 89 0.60 2.52 -10.37
C LEU A 89 1.10 3.52 -9.32
N LYS A 90 2.16 4.30 -9.60
CA LYS A 90 2.68 5.30 -8.67
C LYS A 90 1.58 6.22 -8.16
N VAL A 91 0.72 6.72 -9.05
CA VAL A 91 -0.37 7.64 -8.69
C VAL A 91 -1.32 6.95 -7.72
N THR A 92 -1.83 5.76 -8.08
CA THR A 92 -2.72 4.98 -7.24
C THR A 92 -2.10 4.62 -5.88
N LEU A 93 -0.81 4.29 -5.83
CA LEU A 93 -0.12 3.97 -4.58
C LEU A 93 0.09 5.21 -3.71
N THR A 94 0.33 6.38 -4.31
CA THR A 94 0.39 7.65 -3.58
C THR A 94 -0.96 8.01 -3.00
N ASP A 95 -2.05 7.84 -3.76
CA ASP A 95 -3.41 8.08 -3.27
C ASP A 95 -3.74 7.16 -2.08
N LEU A 96 -3.39 5.87 -2.17
CA LEU A 96 -3.56 4.93 -1.06
C LEU A 96 -2.77 5.34 0.20
N MET A 97 -1.57 5.89 0.04
CA MET A 97 -0.78 6.40 1.17
C MET A 97 -1.43 7.65 1.78
N HIS A 98 -1.95 8.56 0.94
CA HIS A 98 -2.65 9.75 1.40
C HIS A 98 -3.91 9.40 2.19
N GLU A 99 -4.75 8.47 1.68
CA GLU A 99 -5.95 8.00 2.38
C GLU A 99 -5.63 7.31 3.71
N SER A 100 -4.45 6.70 3.87
CA SER A 100 -4.06 6.09 5.14
C SER A 100 -3.65 7.08 6.22
N LEU A 101 -3.39 8.34 5.86
CA LEU A 101 -2.93 9.39 6.78
C LEU A 101 -4.06 10.26 7.35
N ILE A 102 -5.27 10.16 6.78
CA ILE A 102 -6.45 10.98 7.11
C ILE A 102 -7.45 10.12 7.89
#